data_AF-A0A937FH96-F1
#
_entry.id   AF-A0A937FH96-F1
#
_cell.length_a   1.000
_cell.length_b   1.000
_cell.length_c   1.000
_cell.angle_alpha   90.00
_cell.angle_beta   90.00
_cell.angle_gamma   90.00
#
_symmetry.space_group_name_H-M   'P 1'
#
loop_
_entity.id
_entity.type
_entity.pdbx_description
1 polymer ?
#
loop_
_entity_poly.entity_id
_entity_poly.type
_entity_poly.pdbx_seq_one_letter_code
_entity_poly.pdbx_strand_id
1 'polypeptide(L)'
;MVSKISASKGSQYCLQWCMLNAERELSDLILSSSPSLLSYTNFKVKWISPISNNNFYEYRDDFIRGLSLKDINISETEKKLREFWPKNGPKWDGLGVVEDSEGKQGVLLIEAKAHADETKSDLKASSMESLNMIEEALENVKRYMGVDKCCDWTRNYYQLGNRFAYLYFMNEVLNIPTWLVLVNFVNDRSYIKTSLEEWIKHYNKVYSNMGINRNCRLLDKIVHVFPETSNLSTRKQAIVNP
;
A
#
# COMPACT_ATOMS: atom_id res chain seq x y z
N MET A 1 -20.95 18.65 9.98
CA MET A 1 -19.61 19.29 9.92
C MET A 1 -19.01 18.88 8.57
N VAL A 2 -18.74 19.81 7.67
CA VAL A 2 -18.13 19.47 6.37
C VAL A 2 -16.72 18.94 6.66
N SER A 3 -16.45 17.68 6.37
CA SER A 3 -15.14 17.07 6.56
C SER A 3 -14.11 17.83 5.74
N LYS A 4 -13.18 18.49 6.42
CA LYS A 4 -12.11 19.28 5.78
C LYS A 4 -10.88 18.39 5.60
N ILE A 5 -10.31 18.40 4.41
CA ILE A 5 -8.99 17.79 4.13
C ILE A 5 -7.97 18.43 5.09
N SER A 6 -7.18 17.61 5.79
CA SER A 6 -6.21 18.07 6.78
C SER A 6 -4.85 18.39 6.15
N ALA A 7 -4.48 17.65 5.11
CA ALA A 7 -3.26 17.89 4.35
C ALA A 7 -3.41 19.07 3.38
N SER A 8 -2.29 19.71 3.02
CA SER A 8 -2.29 20.86 2.11
C SER A 8 -1.69 20.57 0.72
N LYS A 9 -0.92 19.49 0.56
CA LYS A 9 -0.27 19.10 -0.71
C LYS A 9 0.21 17.64 -0.70
N GLY A 10 0.65 17.16 -1.88
CA GLY A 10 1.32 15.86 -2.06
C GLY A 10 0.36 14.67 -2.01
N SER A 11 0.91 13.46 -1.86
CA SER A 11 0.13 12.22 -1.87
C SER A 11 -0.91 12.16 -0.76
N GLN A 12 -0.60 12.67 0.43
CA GLN A 12 -1.52 12.73 1.55
C GLN A 12 -2.76 13.57 1.22
N TYR A 13 -2.57 14.77 0.64
CA TYR A 13 -3.69 15.59 0.16
C TYR A 13 -4.48 14.87 -0.93
N CYS A 14 -3.81 14.30 -1.92
CA CYS A 14 -4.46 13.62 -3.03
C CYS A 14 -5.30 12.43 -2.57
N LEU A 15 -4.78 11.61 -1.66
CA LEU A 15 -5.48 10.45 -1.12
C LEU A 15 -6.69 10.88 -0.28
N GLN A 16 -6.53 11.83 0.63
CA GLN A 16 -7.66 12.38 1.40
C GLN A 16 -8.73 13.00 0.49
N TRP A 17 -8.33 13.70 -0.57
CA TRP A 17 -9.25 14.25 -1.56
C TRP A 17 -10.02 13.14 -2.28
N CYS A 18 -9.34 12.07 -2.70
CA CYS A 18 -10.00 10.91 -3.33
C CYS A 18 -11.01 10.30 -2.37
N MET A 19 -10.64 10.11 -1.10
CA MET A 19 -11.54 9.53 -0.11
C MET A 19 -12.81 10.36 0.13
N LEU A 20 -12.75 11.69 -0.02
CA LEU A 20 -13.93 12.54 0.11
C LEU A 20 -14.75 12.66 -1.18
N ASN A 21 -14.11 12.60 -2.35
CA ASN A 21 -14.75 13.04 -3.60
C ASN A 21 -14.93 11.91 -4.63
N ALA A 22 -14.08 10.89 -4.57
CA ALA A 22 -13.91 9.86 -5.59
C ALA A 22 -13.51 8.49 -5.01
N GLU A 23 -14.02 8.15 -3.82
CA GLU A 23 -13.69 6.89 -3.13
C GLU A 23 -14.02 5.68 -4.01
N ARG A 24 -15.20 5.68 -4.62
CA ARG A 24 -15.67 4.59 -5.48
C ARG A 24 -14.77 4.43 -6.70
N GLU A 25 -14.43 5.53 -7.37
CA GLU A 25 -13.57 5.51 -8.54
C GLU A 25 -12.17 4.99 -8.23
N LEU A 26 -11.62 5.37 -7.07
CA LEU A 26 -10.34 4.81 -6.60
C LEU A 26 -10.46 3.31 -6.27
N SER A 27 -11.53 2.89 -5.59
CA SER A 27 -11.78 1.47 -5.30
C SER A 27 -11.91 0.64 -6.58
N ASP A 28 -12.71 1.09 -7.54
CA ASP A 28 -12.92 0.40 -8.81
C ASP A 28 -11.59 0.29 -9.59
N LEU A 29 -10.78 1.35 -9.59
CA LEU A 29 -9.44 1.35 -10.20
C LEU A 29 -8.52 0.32 -9.52
N ILE A 30 -8.53 0.21 -8.20
CA ILE A 30 -7.71 -0.77 -7.46
C ILE A 30 -8.16 -2.19 -7.80
N LEU A 31 -9.46 -2.47 -7.69
CA LEU A 31 -10.02 -3.81 -7.87
C LEU A 31 -9.85 -4.32 -9.31
N SER A 32 -9.89 -3.43 -10.31
CA SER A 32 -9.70 -3.81 -11.72
C SER A 32 -8.23 -3.90 -12.17
N SER A 33 -7.29 -3.41 -11.35
CA SER A 33 -5.86 -3.36 -11.72
C SER A 33 -5.08 -4.65 -11.47
N SER A 34 -5.70 -5.68 -10.86
CA SER A 34 -5.02 -6.97 -10.66
C SER A 34 -5.97 -8.17 -10.85
N PRO A 35 -5.57 -9.18 -11.66
CA PRO A 35 -6.33 -10.43 -11.79
C PRO A 35 -6.57 -11.14 -10.45
N SER A 36 -5.63 -11.04 -9.51
CA SER A 36 -5.74 -11.71 -8.21
C SER A 36 -6.78 -11.06 -7.28
N LEU A 37 -7.29 -9.87 -7.62
CA LEU A 37 -8.39 -9.18 -6.95
C LEU A 37 -9.76 -9.49 -7.58
N LEU A 38 -9.83 -10.18 -8.72
CA LEU A 38 -11.09 -10.39 -9.44
C LEU A 38 -12.16 -11.09 -8.60
N SER A 39 -11.78 -12.06 -7.76
CA SER A 39 -12.71 -12.74 -6.85
C SER A 39 -13.31 -11.82 -5.78
N TYR A 40 -12.72 -10.63 -5.58
CA TYR A 40 -13.13 -9.61 -4.60
C TYR A 40 -13.87 -8.44 -5.24
N THR A 41 -14.09 -8.43 -6.56
CA THR A 41 -14.68 -7.30 -7.31
C THR A 41 -16.18 -7.10 -7.10
N ASN A 42 -16.89 -8.13 -6.64
CA ASN A 42 -18.34 -8.07 -6.41
C ASN A 42 -18.72 -7.29 -5.13
N PHE A 43 -17.74 -6.89 -4.33
CA PHE A 43 -17.95 -6.22 -3.05
C PHE A 43 -17.19 -4.90 -3.00
N LYS A 44 -17.75 -3.94 -2.26
CA LYS A 44 -17.13 -2.63 -2.04
C LYS A 44 -15.89 -2.79 -1.16
N VAL A 45 -14.85 -2.02 -1.43
CA VAL A 45 -13.75 -1.84 -0.48
C VAL A 45 -14.32 -1.17 0.78
N LYS A 46 -14.18 -1.84 1.92
CA LYS A 46 -14.41 -1.23 3.23
C LYS A 46 -13.15 -0.48 3.64
N TRP A 47 -13.13 0.83 3.41
CA TRP A 47 -12.03 1.69 3.82
C TRP A 47 -11.97 1.85 5.33
N ILE A 48 -10.80 1.61 5.91
CA ILE A 48 -10.47 1.79 7.33
C ILE A 48 -9.69 3.09 7.53
N SER A 49 -8.79 3.39 6.59
CA SER A 49 -8.10 4.69 6.50
C SER A 49 -7.69 4.99 5.06
N PRO A 50 -7.48 6.27 4.70
CA PRO A 50 -7.78 7.44 5.52
C PRO A 50 -9.27 7.82 5.36
N ILE A 51 -10.02 7.91 6.46
CA ILE A 51 -11.46 8.26 6.41
C ILE A 51 -11.72 9.54 7.23
N SER A 52 -12.73 10.32 6.85
CA SER A 52 -13.01 11.60 7.52
C SER A 52 -13.34 11.43 9.01
N ASN A 53 -14.04 10.34 9.37
CA ASN A 53 -14.54 10.12 10.73
C ASN A 53 -13.43 9.84 11.75
N ASN A 54 -12.25 9.42 11.31
CA ASN A 54 -11.07 9.23 12.17
C ASN A 54 -9.99 10.28 11.92
N ASN A 55 -10.34 11.43 11.34
CA ASN A 55 -9.42 12.50 10.98
C ASN A 55 -8.28 12.03 10.05
N PHE A 56 -8.57 11.10 9.14
CA PHE A 56 -7.60 10.55 8.19
C PHE A 56 -6.39 9.91 8.89
N TYR A 57 -6.65 9.12 9.94
CA TYR A 57 -5.60 8.47 10.73
C TYR A 57 -4.77 7.50 9.87
N GLU A 58 -3.45 7.55 10.02
CA GLU A 58 -2.49 6.70 9.31
C GLU A 58 -1.87 5.71 10.31
N TYR A 59 -2.24 4.44 10.14
CA TYR A 59 -1.88 3.34 11.04
C TYR A 59 -0.40 2.97 10.93
N ARG A 60 0.17 2.46 12.03
CA ARG A 60 1.52 1.88 12.06
C ARG A 60 1.46 0.46 12.59
N ASP A 61 2.00 0.25 13.79
CA ASP A 61 2.06 -1.03 14.49
C ASP A 61 0.68 -1.56 14.90
N ASP A 62 -0.32 -0.68 14.93
CA ASP A 62 -1.71 -0.93 15.31
C ASP A 62 -2.63 -1.29 14.12
N PHE A 63 -2.07 -1.41 12.90
CA PHE A 63 -2.85 -1.71 11.69
C PHE A 63 -3.65 -3.02 11.78
N ILE A 64 -3.12 -4.06 12.43
CA ILE A 64 -3.82 -5.35 12.63
C ILE A 64 -5.14 -5.13 13.39
N ARG A 65 -5.11 -4.30 14.43
CA ARG A 65 -6.32 -3.94 15.20
C ARG A 65 -7.26 -3.10 14.34
N GLY A 66 -6.71 -2.14 13.60
CA GLY A 66 -7.47 -1.29 12.69
C GLY A 66 -8.28 -2.09 11.66
N LEU A 67 -7.70 -3.14 11.09
CA LEU A 67 -8.35 -4.01 10.09
C LEU A 67 -9.59 -4.73 10.63
N SER A 68 -9.59 -5.08 11.94
CA SER A 68 -10.73 -5.75 12.61
C SER A 68 -11.24 -6.97 11.82
N LEU A 69 -10.34 -7.87 11.42
CA LEU A 69 -10.67 -9.09 10.69
C LEU A 69 -11.43 -10.09 11.58
N LYS A 70 -12.41 -10.80 11.01
CA LYS A 70 -13.36 -11.66 11.73
C LYS A 70 -12.69 -12.88 12.37
N ASP A 71 -11.77 -13.51 11.66
CA ASP A 71 -11.24 -14.84 12.01
C ASP A 71 -9.76 -14.82 12.43
N ILE A 72 -9.32 -13.75 13.10
CA ILE A 72 -7.93 -13.63 13.58
C ILE A 72 -7.87 -13.51 15.11
N ASN A 73 -6.90 -14.19 15.72
CA ASN A 73 -6.50 -13.90 17.09
C ASN A 73 -5.54 -12.71 17.08
N ILE A 74 -6.05 -11.52 17.40
CA ILE A 74 -5.28 -10.27 17.38
C ILE A 74 -4.03 -10.36 18.26
N SER A 75 -4.13 -10.88 19.47
CA SER A 75 -3.00 -10.95 20.41
C SER A 75 -1.90 -11.86 19.90
N GLU A 76 -2.26 -13.00 19.32
CA GLU A 76 -1.29 -13.93 18.72
C GLU A 76 -0.65 -13.31 17.47
N THR A 77 -1.45 -12.65 16.64
CA THR A 77 -0.98 -12.01 15.40
C THR A 77 0.00 -10.89 15.70
N GLU A 78 -0.28 -10.05 16.70
CA GLU A 78 0.65 -9.00 17.14
C GLU A 78 1.92 -9.58 17.74
N LYS A 79 1.84 -10.68 18.49
CA LYS A 79 3.03 -11.38 18.99
C LYS A 79 3.91 -11.86 17.83
N LYS A 80 3.34 -12.54 16.84
CA LYS A 80 4.05 -12.96 15.62
C LYS A 80 4.67 -11.76 14.88
N LEU A 81 3.97 -10.64 14.82
CA LEU A 81 4.52 -9.42 14.22
C LEU A 81 5.75 -8.92 14.99
N ARG A 82 5.74 -8.98 16.33
CA ARG A 82 6.91 -8.57 17.15
C ARG A 82 8.06 -9.56 17.12
N GLU A 83 7.81 -10.80 16.70
CA GLU A 83 8.86 -11.78 16.39
C GLU A 83 9.41 -11.59 14.96
N PHE A 84 8.61 -11.04 14.04
CA PHE A 84 8.99 -10.83 12.65
C PHE A 84 9.61 -9.45 12.36
N TRP A 85 9.14 -8.38 12.98
CA TRP A 85 9.59 -7.00 12.74
C TRP A 85 9.66 -6.15 14.02
N PRO A 86 10.66 -5.26 14.16
CA PRO A 86 10.78 -4.42 15.35
C PRO A 86 9.61 -3.45 15.53
N LYS A 87 9.46 -2.89 16.73
CA LYS A 87 8.48 -1.82 16.99
C LYS A 87 8.77 -0.59 16.12
N ASN A 88 7.73 0.22 15.90
CA ASN A 88 7.73 1.37 15.00
C ASN A 88 7.94 0.95 13.54
N GLY A 89 7.16 -0.04 13.12
CA GLY A 89 7.06 -0.48 11.74
C GLY A 89 6.56 0.61 10.79
N PRO A 90 6.27 0.22 9.53
CA PRO A 90 5.90 1.15 8.50
C PRO A 90 4.57 1.86 8.83
N LYS A 91 4.41 3.08 8.33
CA LYS A 91 3.17 3.85 8.42
C LYS A 91 2.38 3.68 7.14
N TRP A 92 1.12 3.28 7.22
CA TRP A 92 0.26 3.05 6.06
C TRP A 92 -0.55 4.30 5.76
N ASP A 93 -0.48 4.77 4.51
CA ASP A 93 -1.25 5.92 4.05
C ASP A 93 -2.74 5.60 3.99
N GLY A 94 -3.08 4.32 3.81
CA GLY A 94 -4.43 3.81 3.86
C GLY A 94 -4.50 2.31 4.14
N LEU A 95 -5.68 1.88 4.57
CA LEU A 95 -6.04 0.49 4.83
C LEU A 95 -7.45 0.24 4.30
N GLY A 96 -7.63 -0.89 3.63
CA GLY A 96 -8.92 -1.37 3.16
C GLY A 96 -9.13 -2.84 3.46
N VAL A 97 -10.39 -3.24 3.59
CA VAL A 97 -10.79 -4.64 3.64
C VAL A 97 -11.70 -4.93 2.46
N VAL A 98 -11.45 -6.02 1.78
CA VAL A 98 -12.29 -6.57 0.71
C VAL A 98 -12.82 -7.93 1.15
N GLU A 99 -13.91 -8.37 0.54
CA GLU A 99 -14.52 -9.66 0.83
C GLU A 99 -14.85 -10.34 -0.50
N ASP A 100 -14.66 -11.66 -0.59
CA ASP A 100 -15.08 -12.42 -1.77
C ASP A 100 -16.54 -12.91 -1.64
N SER A 101 -17.03 -13.62 -2.64
CA SER A 101 -18.41 -14.15 -2.64
C SER A 101 -18.71 -15.15 -1.54
N GLU A 102 -17.69 -15.72 -0.91
CA GLU A 102 -17.82 -16.70 0.18
C GLU A 102 -17.70 -16.04 1.57
N GLY A 103 -17.52 -14.71 1.62
CA GLY A 103 -17.37 -13.98 2.87
C GLY A 103 -15.93 -13.96 3.40
N LYS A 104 -14.95 -14.47 2.64
CA LYS A 104 -13.55 -14.49 3.06
C LYS A 104 -12.95 -13.11 2.90
N GLN A 105 -12.34 -12.61 3.97
CA GLN A 105 -11.77 -11.27 4.00
C GLN A 105 -10.36 -11.24 3.38
N GLY A 106 -10.09 -10.16 2.66
CA GLY A 106 -8.78 -9.77 2.14
C GLY A 106 -8.41 -8.35 2.56
N VAL A 107 -7.12 -8.04 2.57
CA VAL A 107 -6.57 -6.78 3.07
C VAL A 107 -5.92 -5.99 1.95
N LEU A 108 -6.19 -4.69 1.89
CA LEU A 108 -5.47 -3.73 1.06
C LEU A 108 -4.59 -2.87 1.96
N LEU A 109 -3.27 -2.96 1.78
CA LEU A 109 -2.29 -2.08 2.41
C LEU A 109 -1.88 -1.01 1.40
N ILE A 110 -2.08 0.27 1.73
CA ILE A 110 -1.89 1.37 0.76
C ILE A 110 -0.63 2.15 1.09
N GLU A 111 0.21 2.37 0.07
CA GLU A 111 1.31 3.33 0.04
C GLU A 111 1.05 4.30 -1.12
N ALA A 112 0.96 5.60 -0.82
CA ALA A 112 0.63 6.64 -1.77
C ALA A 112 1.80 7.60 -1.99
N LYS A 113 2.14 7.84 -3.25
CA LYS A 113 3.18 8.80 -3.66
C LYS A 113 2.65 9.73 -4.74
N ALA A 114 3.11 10.97 -4.70
CA ALA A 114 2.79 11.98 -5.70
C ALA A 114 4.01 12.38 -6.54
N HIS A 115 5.20 11.97 -6.10
CA HIS A 115 6.44 12.23 -6.81
C HIS A 115 7.40 11.04 -6.76
N ALA A 116 8.07 10.76 -7.89
CA ALA A 116 8.94 9.61 -8.03
C ALA A 116 10.15 9.64 -7.09
N ASP A 117 10.69 10.81 -6.73
CA ASP A 117 11.80 10.89 -5.77
C ASP A 117 11.40 10.54 -4.33
N GLU A 118 10.10 10.49 -4.00
CA GLU A 118 9.62 10.05 -2.67
C GLU A 118 9.83 8.55 -2.43
N THR A 119 10.28 7.79 -3.42
CA THR A 119 10.64 6.37 -3.25
C THR A 119 12.02 6.18 -2.65
N LYS A 120 12.88 7.21 -2.70
CA LYS A 120 14.24 7.13 -2.19
C LYS A 120 14.25 7.16 -0.67
N SER A 121 14.70 6.07 -0.05
CA SER A 121 14.71 5.93 1.40
C SER A 121 15.77 4.95 1.88
N ASP A 122 16.42 5.32 2.99
CA ASP A 122 17.40 4.49 3.68
C ASP A 122 16.85 4.00 5.02
N LEU A 123 17.36 2.86 5.47
CA LEU A 123 17.15 2.35 6.82
C LEU A 123 17.75 3.32 7.84
N LYS A 124 16.94 3.67 8.85
CA LYS A 124 17.31 4.61 9.92
C LYS A 124 17.35 3.97 11.31
N ALA A 125 17.15 2.66 11.42
CA ALA A 125 17.26 1.98 12.70
C ALA A 125 18.70 2.09 13.22
N SER A 126 18.84 2.27 14.53
CA SER A 126 20.14 2.51 15.17
C SER A 126 20.52 1.43 16.19
N SER A 127 19.57 0.63 16.66
CA SER A 127 19.86 -0.49 17.57
C SER A 127 20.26 -1.72 16.78
N MET A 128 21.27 -2.45 17.28
CA MET A 128 21.79 -3.64 16.60
C MET A 128 20.72 -4.74 16.51
N GLU A 129 19.89 -4.88 17.54
CA GLU A 129 18.80 -5.86 17.57
C GLU A 129 17.77 -5.57 16.48
N SER A 130 17.38 -4.28 16.33
CA SER A 130 16.42 -3.88 15.29
C SER A 130 17.00 -4.06 13.89
N LEU A 131 18.29 -3.73 13.71
CA LEU A 131 18.99 -3.90 12.44
C LEU A 131 19.02 -5.37 12.02
N ASN A 132 19.48 -6.26 12.90
CA ASN A 132 19.56 -7.69 12.62
C ASN A 132 18.19 -8.27 12.25
N MET A 133 17.14 -7.90 13.01
CA MET A 133 15.78 -8.38 12.77
C MET A 133 15.22 -7.90 11.43
N ILE A 134 15.49 -6.64 11.05
CA ILE A 134 15.09 -6.09 9.76
C ILE A 134 15.86 -6.79 8.62
N GLU A 135 17.16 -6.96 8.75
CA GLU A 135 18.00 -7.62 7.75
C GLU A 135 17.56 -9.07 7.52
N GLU A 136 17.31 -9.82 8.60
CA GLU A 136 16.81 -11.19 8.53
C GLU A 136 15.44 -11.26 7.84
N ALA A 137 14.50 -10.38 8.22
CA ALA A 137 13.18 -10.32 7.60
C ALA A 137 13.29 -10.00 6.09
N LEU A 138 14.10 -9.00 5.71
CA LEU A 138 14.30 -8.63 4.31
C LEU A 138 15.01 -9.74 3.52
N GLU A 139 15.97 -10.45 4.12
CA GLU A 139 16.62 -11.59 3.46
C GLU A 139 15.64 -12.74 3.22
N ASN A 140 14.80 -13.06 4.20
CA ASN A 140 13.74 -14.06 4.04
C ASN A 140 12.78 -13.70 2.90
N VAL A 141 12.39 -12.44 2.80
CA VAL A 141 11.52 -11.94 1.72
C VAL A 141 12.23 -12.01 0.37
N LYS A 142 13.48 -11.54 0.28
CA LYS A 142 14.29 -11.65 -0.95
C LYS A 142 14.40 -13.09 -1.42
N ARG A 143 14.71 -14.01 -0.50
CA ARG A 143 14.80 -15.45 -0.79
C ARG A 143 13.48 -16.00 -1.31
N TYR A 144 12.36 -15.66 -0.67
CA TYR A 144 11.02 -16.07 -1.11
C TYR A 144 10.67 -15.54 -2.50
N MET A 145 11.03 -14.29 -2.78
CA MET A 145 10.82 -13.65 -4.09
C MET A 145 11.82 -14.12 -5.16
N GLY A 146 12.85 -14.89 -4.81
CA GLY A 146 13.89 -15.32 -5.74
C GLY A 146 14.85 -14.21 -6.16
N VAL A 147 15.03 -13.20 -5.30
CA VAL A 147 15.93 -12.06 -5.48
C VAL A 147 17.32 -12.44 -4.98
N ASP A 148 18.35 -11.99 -5.69
CA ASP A 148 19.74 -12.22 -5.27
C ASP A 148 19.99 -11.60 -3.89
N LYS A 149 20.65 -12.35 -3.00
CA LYS A 149 21.00 -11.89 -1.66
C LYS A 149 21.82 -10.60 -1.67
N CYS A 150 22.63 -10.38 -2.71
CA CYS A 150 23.51 -9.23 -2.89
C CYS A 150 22.74 -7.93 -3.19
N CYS A 151 21.46 -8.00 -3.55
CA CYS A 151 20.62 -6.81 -3.71
C CYS A 151 20.36 -6.18 -2.33
N ASP A 152 20.86 -4.95 -2.14
CA ASP A 152 20.68 -4.20 -0.91
C ASP A 152 19.35 -3.44 -0.92
N TRP A 153 18.40 -3.88 -0.08
CA TRP A 153 17.10 -3.22 0.12
C TRP A 153 17.11 -2.26 1.31
N THR A 154 18.21 -2.17 2.06
CA THR A 154 18.35 -1.26 3.21
C THR A 154 18.74 0.16 2.79
N ARG A 155 19.21 0.32 1.55
CA ARG A 155 19.60 1.60 0.96
C ARG A 155 18.76 1.94 -0.25
N ASN A 156 18.51 3.23 -0.45
CA ASN A 156 17.75 3.84 -1.54
C ASN A 156 16.28 3.41 -1.68
N TYR A 157 15.85 2.20 -1.29
CA TYR A 157 14.47 1.73 -1.46
C TYR A 157 13.93 1.02 -0.21
N TYR A 158 14.41 1.41 0.97
CA TYR A 158 14.05 0.77 2.23
C TYR A 158 12.56 0.80 2.54
N GLN A 159 11.85 1.90 2.24
CA GLN A 159 10.41 1.96 2.40
C GLN A 159 9.70 0.89 1.57
N LEU A 160 10.10 0.68 0.32
CA LEU A 160 9.48 -0.34 -0.52
C LEU A 160 9.83 -1.76 -0.04
N GLY A 161 11.10 -1.97 0.34
CA GLY A 161 11.55 -3.25 0.92
C GLY A 161 10.78 -3.61 2.19
N ASN A 162 10.54 -2.66 3.08
CA ASN A 162 9.75 -2.90 4.28
C ASN A 162 8.26 -3.16 3.97
N ARG A 163 7.71 -2.60 2.87
CA ARG A 163 6.33 -2.94 2.45
C ARG A 163 6.25 -4.37 1.94
N PHE A 164 7.26 -4.84 1.22
CA PHE A 164 7.34 -6.24 0.82
C PHE A 164 7.46 -7.18 2.01
N ALA A 165 8.20 -6.80 3.05
CA ALA A 165 8.26 -7.58 4.29
C ALA A 165 6.89 -7.75 4.94
N TYR A 166 6.10 -6.68 5.02
CA TYR A 166 4.74 -6.76 5.57
C TYR A 166 3.77 -7.51 4.65
N LEU A 167 3.92 -7.37 3.32
CA LEU A 167 3.13 -8.13 2.36
C LEU A 167 3.39 -9.64 2.48
N TYR A 168 4.66 -10.03 2.60
CA TYR A 168 5.09 -11.40 2.86
C TYR A 168 4.55 -11.90 4.20
N PHE A 169 4.71 -11.11 5.28
CA PHE A 169 4.22 -11.48 6.60
C PHE A 169 2.72 -11.78 6.59
N MET A 170 1.92 -10.91 5.97
CA MET A 170 0.48 -11.11 5.92
C MET A 170 0.08 -12.34 5.09
N ASN A 171 0.65 -12.51 3.88
CA ASN A 171 0.26 -13.61 3.01
C ASN A 171 0.87 -14.96 3.41
N GLU A 172 2.14 -15.00 3.79
CA GLU A 172 2.88 -16.26 3.97
C GLU A 172 3.01 -16.68 5.44
N VAL A 173 3.15 -15.73 6.36
CA VAL A 173 3.28 -16.04 7.79
C VAL A 173 1.90 -16.16 8.44
N LEU A 174 0.98 -15.27 8.10
CA LEU A 174 -0.37 -15.24 8.67
C LEU A 174 -1.43 -15.93 7.81
N ASN A 175 -1.14 -16.23 6.53
CA ASN A 175 -2.11 -16.78 5.58
C ASN A 175 -3.35 -15.89 5.38
N ILE A 176 -3.18 -14.57 5.48
CA ILE A 176 -4.23 -13.58 5.25
C ILE A 176 -4.06 -12.99 3.85
N PRO A 177 -5.01 -13.20 2.91
CA PRO A 177 -4.94 -12.63 1.58
C PRO A 177 -4.75 -11.12 1.64
N THR A 178 -3.62 -10.63 1.15
CA THR A 178 -3.25 -9.22 1.28
C THR A 178 -2.61 -8.71 0.00
N TRP A 179 -2.97 -7.48 -0.39
CA TRP A 179 -2.39 -6.77 -1.51
C TRP A 179 -1.72 -5.49 -1.05
N LEU A 180 -0.53 -5.23 -1.58
CA LEU A 180 0.13 -3.93 -1.47
C LEU A 180 -0.29 -3.08 -2.65
N VAL A 181 -1.03 -2.02 -2.39
CA VAL A 181 -1.47 -1.07 -3.42
C VAL A 181 -0.55 0.14 -3.40
N LEU A 182 0.17 0.32 -4.50
CA LEU A 182 1.03 1.47 -4.76
C LEU A 182 0.22 2.50 -5.55
N VAL A 183 -0.28 3.51 -4.85
CA VAL A 183 -1.08 4.60 -5.42
C VAL A 183 -0.15 5.72 -5.87
N ASN A 184 0.02 5.85 -7.17
CA ASN A 184 0.99 6.78 -7.78
C ASN A 184 0.23 7.90 -8.48
N PHE A 185 0.03 9.02 -7.79
CA PHE A 185 -0.74 10.13 -8.34
C PHE A 185 -0.03 10.73 -9.56
N VAL A 186 -0.75 10.77 -10.67
CA VAL A 186 -0.26 11.34 -11.93
C VAL A 186 -0.60 12.82 -11.96
N ASN A 187 0.36 13.63 -12.44
CA ASN A 187 0.21 15.07 -12.66
C ASN A 187 -0.32 15.83 -11.43
N ASP A 188 0.15 15.49 -10.22
CA ASP A 188 -0.26 16.17 -8.99
C ASP A 188 -0.10 17.70 -9.14
N ARG A 189 -1.24 18.39 -9.13
CA ARG A 189 -1.30 19.85 -9.29
C ARG A 189 -0.99 20.59 -8.00
N SER A 190 -0.99 19.90 -6.86
CA SER A 190 -0.73 20.49 -5.55
C SER A 190 0.77 20.67 -5.26
N TYR A 191 1.64 19.93 -5.95
CA TYR A 191 3.09 20.00 -5.72
C TYR A 191 3.94 19.84 -6.98
N ILE A 192 4.33 18.61 -7.35
CA ILE A 192 5.19 18.33 -8.51
C ILE A 192 4.50 17.30 -9.40
N LYS A 193 4.43 17.59 -10.70
CA LYS A 193 3.82 16.70 -11.68
C LYS A 193 4.77 15.56 -12.03
N THR A 194 4.26 14.34 -11.93
CA THR A 194 4.90 13.13 -12.47
C THR A 194 3.92 12.48 -13.44
N SER A 195 4.31 12.28 -14.68
CA SER A 195 3.49 11.63 -15.71
C SER A 195 3.42 10.11 -15.52
N LEU A 196 2.45 9.47 -16.17
CA LEU A 196 2.34 8.00 -16.18
C LEU A 196 3.60 7.32 -16.74
N GLU A 197 4.17 7.86 -17.82
CA GLU A 197 5.38 7.32 -18.44
C GLU A 197 6.58 7.41 -17.47
N GLU A 198 6.73 8.53 -16.78
CA GLU A 198 7.76 8.70 -15.76
C GLU A 198 7.61 7.71 -14.61
N TRP A 199 6.38 7.48 -14.14
CA TRP A 199 6.10 6.47 -13.12
C TRP A 199 6.47 5.04 -13.56
N ILE A 200 6.05 4.64 -14.78
CA ILE A 200 6.35 3.31 -15.32
C ILE A 200 7.87 3.14 -15.46
N LYS A 201 8.56 4.13 -16.04
CA LYS A 201 10.02 4.12 -16.18
C LYS A 201 10.71 4.07 -14.82
N HIS A 202 10.19 4.80 -13.84
CA HIS A 202 10.70 4.81 -12.48
C HIS A 202 10.61 3.42 -11.83
N TYR A 203 9.43 2.79 -11.79
CA TYR A 203 9.28 1.48 -11.16
C TYR A 203 10.04 0.36 -11.88
N ASN A 204 10.16 0.42 -13.21
CA ASN A 204 11.04 -0.50 -13.95
C ASN A 204 12.50 -0.38 -13.45
N LYS A 205 12.99 0.84 -13.24
CA LYS A 205 14.33 1.09 -12.68
C LYS A 205 14.43 0.63 -11.23
N VAL A 206 13.43 0.92 -10.39
CA VAL A 206 13.40 0.49 -8.99
C VAL A 206 13.46 -1.03 -8.88
N TYR A 207 12.58 -1.75 -9.60
CA TYR A 207 12.56 -3.21 -9.58
C TYR A 207 13.84 -3.83 -10.12
N SER A 208 14.40 -3.27 -11.20
CA SER A 208 15.71 -3.72 -11.70
C SER A 208 16.81 -3.55 -10.65
N ASN A 209 16.86 -2.41 -9.94
CA ASN A 209 17.87 -2.18 -8.89
C ASN A 209 17.66 -3.08 -7.67
N MET A 210 16.40 -3.38 -7.34
CA MET A 210 16.04 -4.27 -6.26
C MET A 210 16.17 -5.75 -6.63
N GLY A 211 16.55 -6.09 -7.88
CA GLY A 211 16.69 -7.47 -8.35
C GLY A 211 15.37 -8.22 -8.54
N ILE A 212 14.25 -7.49 -8.61
CA ILE A 212 12.90 -8.07 -8.74
C ILE A 212 12.63 -8.36 -10.22
N ASN A 213 12.37 -9.63 -10.53
CA ASN A 213 12.03 -10.10 -11.85
C ASN A 213 10.50 -10.34 -11.97
N ARG A 214 9.98 -10.45 -13.20
CA ARG A 214 8.53 -10.58 -13.46
C ARG A 214 7.90 -11.87 -12.92
N ASN A 215 8.69 -12.88 -12.61
CA ASN A 215 8.24 -14.17 -12.09
C ASN A 215 8.37 -14.25 -10.57
N CYS A 216 8.76 -13.16 -9.90
CA CYS A 216 8.87 -13.11 -8.45
C CYS A 216 7.51 -13.43 -7.80
N ARG A 217 7.55 -14.30 -6.80
CA ARG A 217 6.41 -14.54 -5.91
C ARG A 217 6.04 -13.20 -5.22
N LEU A 218 4.77 -12.98 -4.93
CA LEU A 218 4.16 -11.73 -4.45
C LEU A 218 3.92 -10.62 -5.48
N LEU A 219 4.48 -10.67 -6.69
CA LEU A 219 4.21 -9.60 -7.68
C LEU A 219 2.73 -9.52 -8.08
N ASP A 220 2.02 -10.65 -8.09
CA ASP A 220 0.58 -10.71 -8.31
C ASP A 220 -0.24 -10.04 -7.19
N LYS A 221 0.38 -9.83 -6.02
CA LYS A 221 -0.15 -9.15 -4.85
C LYS A 221 0.30 -7.69 -4.75
N ILE A 222 1.11 -7.20 -5.68
CA ILE A 222 1.51 -5.79 -5.76
C ILE A 222 0.71 -5.12 -6.88
N VAL A 223 -0.15 -4.18 -6.49
CA VAL A 223 -1.08 -3.51 -7.41
C VAL A 223 -0.63 -2.08 -7.60
N HIS A 224 -0.24 -1.72 -8.81
CA HIS A 224 0.02 -0.33 -9.16
C HIS A 224 -1.24 0.31 -9.69
N VAL A 225 -1.58 1.49 -9.16
CA VAL A 225 -2.63 2.34 -9.72
C VAL A 225 -2.09 3.74 -9.95
N PHE A 226 -2.58 4.38 -11.01
CA PHE A 226 -2.09 5.69 -11.47
C PHE A 226 -3.24 6.70 -11.60
N PRO A 227 -3.92 7.04 -10.50
CA PRO A 227 -5.03 8.00 -10.54
C PRO A 227 -4.56 9.41 -10.91
N GLU A 228 -5.35 10.10 -11.72
CA GLU A 228 -5.22 11.54 -11.95
C GLU A 228 -6.38 12.25 -11.22
N THR A 229 -6.06 13.13 -10.26
CA THR A 229 -7.08 13.76 -9.40
C THR A 229 -8.08 14.64 -10.18
N SER A 230 -7.66 15.21 -11.32
CA SER A 230 -8.52 15.93 -12.27
C SER A 230 -9.57 15.01 -12.92
N ASN A 231 -9.17 13.80 -13.35
CA ASN A 231 -10.02 12.86 -14.08
C ASN A 231 -10.91 12.00 -13.17
N LEU A 232 -10.57 11.90 -11.88
CA LEU A 232 -11.45 11.27 -10.89
C LEU A 232 -12.72 12.09 -10.62
N SER A 233 -12.74 13.38 -10.99
CA SER A 233 -13.88 14.29 -10.83
C SER A 233 -14.86 14.31 -12.01
N THR A 234 -14.45 13.87 -13.21
CA THR A 234 -15.23 14.04 -14.45
C THR A 234 -16.42 13.08 -14.60
N ARG A 235 -16.55 12.05 -13.75
CA ARG A 235 -17.77 11.21 -13.74
C ARG A 235 -18.97 11.83 -12.99
N LYS A 236 -18.79 12.95 -12.27
CA LYS A 236 -19.89 13.67 -11.60
C LYS A 236 -20.61 14.70 -12.48
N GLN A 237 -20.17 14.94 -13.73
CA GLN A 237 -20.88 15.84 -14.67
C GLN A 237 -21.66 15.13 -15.78
N ALA A 238 -21.69 13.79 -15.82
CA ALA A 238 -22.44 13.03 -16.83
C ALA A 238 -23.78 12.43 -16.33
N ILE A 239 -24.24 12.80 -15.13
CA ILE A 239 -25.61 12.50 -14.67
C ILE A 239 -26.26 13.80 -14.21
N VAL A 240 -26.54 14.66 -15.19
CA VAL A 240 -27.72 15.52 -15.14
C VAL A 240 -28.44 15.25 -16.46
N ASN A 241 -29.53 14.49 -16.37
CA ASN A 241 -30.66 14.56 -17.27
C ASN A 241 -31.90 14.57 -16.38
N PRO A 242 -32.96 15.30 -16.75
CA PRO A 242 -33.43 15.51 -18.12
C PRO A 242 -32.92 16.78 -18.81
#